data_AF-A0A9X8HAX6-F1
#
_entry.id   AF-A0A9X8HAX6-F1
#
_cell.length_a   1.000
_cell.length_b   1.000
_cell.length_c   1.000
_cell.angle_alpha   90.00
_cell.angle_beta   90.00
_cell.angle_gamma   90.00
#
_symmetry.space_group_name_H-M   'P 1'
#
loop_
_entity.id
_entity.type
_entity.pdbx_description
1 polymer ?
#
loop_
_entity_poly.entity_id
_entity_poly.type
_entity_poly.pdbx_seq_one_letter_code
_entity_poly.pdbx_strand_id
1 'polypeptide(L)'
;LSRLALTAEPGAILFIIPCVYNLVLRHKECLQLIHRTTTLSVADRAAEKREMLTMKNHIDAAAKEISKTGTRIELSGGQDPFDNDTNDPLVCHALKSSLWELFSLKQHYHAGVATKAKIFEEKLRSQMIDLADDVDISYASLVDDALKRREKQHVALAFEPCVSVLTPTDPIAQIFAL
;
A
#
# COMPACT_ATOMS: atom_id res chain seq x y z
N LEU A 1 -8.03 3.23 -8.02
CA LEU A 1 -8.12 1.81 -7.61
C LEU A 1 -7.68 1.59 -6.17
N SER A 2 -6.44 1.92 -5.79
CA SER A 2 -5.93 1.66 -4.43
C SER A 2 -6.74 2.33 -3.30
N ARG A 3 -7.23 3.57 -3.50
CA ARG A 3 -8.13 4.22 -2.53
C ARG A 3 -9.48 3.51 -2.35
N LEU A 4 -10.07 3.03 -3.44
CA LEU A 4 -11.32 2.27 -3.38
C LEU A 4 -11.14 0.96 -2.61
N ALA A 5 -9.95 0.35 -2.71
CA ALA A 5 -9.62 -0.90 -2.04
C ALA A 5 -9.67 -0.80 -0.49
N LEU A 6 -9.52 0.40 0.10
CA LEU A 6 -9.64 0.58 1.56
C LEU A 6 -11.04 0.30 2.09
N THR A 7 -12.06 0.50 1.25
CA THR A 7 -13.48 0.35 1.60
C THR A 7 -14.13 -0.85 0.91
N ALA A 8 -13.37 -1.56 0.08
CA ALA A 8 -13.87 -2.66 -0.73
C ALA A 8 -13.95 -3.96 0.07
N GLU A 9 -14.71 -4.92 -0.45
CA GLU A 9 -14.75 -6.28 0.07
C GLU A 9 -13.44 -7.05 -0.22
N PRO A 10 -13.09 -8.07 0.60
CA PRO A 10 -11.88 -8.86 0.42
C PRO A 10 -11.76 -9.53 -0.95
N GLY A 11 -12.87 -9.98 -1.54
CA GLY A 11 -12.89 -10.56 -2.88
C GLY A 11 -12.36 -9.56 -3.92
N ALA A 12 -12.93 -8.35 -3.93
CA ALA A 12 -12.46 -7.26 -4.78
C ALA A 12 -11.01 -6.87 -4.48
N ILE A 13 -10.60 -6.84 -3.20
CA ILE A 13 -9.20 -6.52 -2.83
C ILE A 13 -8.22 -7.58 -3.38
N LEU A 14 -8.58 -8.87 -3.31
CA LEU A 14 -7.78 -9.98 -3.85
C LEU A 14 -7.55 -9.86 -5.35
N PHE A 15 -8.51 -9.28 -6.09
CA PHE A 15 -8.36 -8.96 -7.52
C PHE A 15 -7.58 -7.65 -7.77
N ILE A 16 -7.82 -6.61 -6.98
CA ILE A 16 -7.18 -5.30 -7.15
C ILE A 16 -5.66 -5.39 -6.94
N ILE A 17 -5.20 -6.16 -5.95
CA ILE A 17 -3.76 -6.27 -5.62
C ILE A 17 -2.94 -6.78 -6.83
N PRO A 18 -3.24 -7.94 -7.44
CA PRO A 18 -2.53 -8.41 -8.62
C PRO A 18 -2.73 -7.51 -9.84
N CYS A 19 -3.90 -6.86 -9.96
CA CYS A 19 -4.15 -5.90 -11.05
C CYS A 19 -3.17 -4.71 -10.97
N VAL A 20 -3.04 -4.09 -9.78
CA VAL A 20 -2.08 -2.99 -9.57
C VAL A 20 -0.65 -3.49 -9.73
N TYR A 21 -0.32 -4.68 -9.23
CA TYR A 21 0.99 -5.29 -9.41
C TYR A 21 1.37 -5.44 -10.90
N ASN A 22 0.45 -5.95 -11.72
CA ASN A 22 0.64 -6.09 -13.16
C ASN A 22 0.81 -4.74 -13.86
N LEU A 23 0.07 -3.71 -13.44
CA LEU A 23 0.21 -2.35 -13.98
C LEU A 23 1.58 -1.75 -13.64
N VAL A 24 2.08 -1.92 -12.41
CA VAL A 24 3.42 -1.47 -12.01
C VAL A 24 4.51 -2.24 -12.75
N LEU A 25 4.31 -3.53 -13.01
CA LEU A 25 5.27 -4.30 -13.80
C LEU A 25 5.33 -3.83 -15.26
N ARG A 26 4.18 -3.52 -15.86
CA ARG A 26 4.07 -3.02 -17.22
C ARG A 26 4.64 -1.60 -17.37
N HIS A 27 4.43 -0.74 -16.37
CA HIS A 27 4.87 0.65 -16.38
C HIS A 27 5.84 0.93 -15.22
N LYS A 28 7.15 0.88 -15.51
CA LYS A 28 8.20 1.09 -14.50
C LYS A 28 8.18 2.47 -13.85
N GLU A 29 7.64 3.47 -14.54
CA GLU A 29 7.43 4.81 -13.99
C GLU A 29 6.55 4.79 -12.73
N CYS A 30 5.59 3.86 -12.66
CA CYS A 30 4.70 3.72 -11.50
C CYS A 30 5.40 3.10 -10.28
N LEU A 31 6.64 2.58 -10.42
CA LEU A 31 7.41 2.04 -9.30
C LEU A 31 7.71 3.13 -8.25
N GLN A 32 7.83 4.38 -8.68
CA GLN A 32 8.04 5.52 -7.79
C GLN A 32 6.88 5.72 -6.80
N LEU A 33 5.70 5.16 -7.08
CA LEU A 33 4.55 5.20 -6.17
C LEU A 33 4.73 4.28 -4.95
N ILE A 34 5.54 3.22 -5.09
CA ILE A 34 5.83 2.25 -4.04
C ILE A 34 7.14 2.61 -3.33
N HIS A 35 8.18 2.91 -4.11
CA HIS A 35 9.49 3.25 -3.59
C HIS A 35 9.95 4.60 -4.13
N ARG A 36 9.93 5.61 -3.25
CA ARG A 36 10.47 6.94 -3.53
C ARG A 36 11.89 7.04 -3.00
N THR A 37 12.85 7.28 -3.89
CA THR A 37 14.26 7.56 -3.53
C THR A 37 14.48 9.01 -3.07
N THR A 38 13.41 9.82 -2.99
CA THR A 38 13.47 11.25 -2.68
C THR A 38 13.92 11.56 -1.25
N THR A 39 13.80 10.60 -0.32
CA THR A 39 14.44 10.69 1.01
C THR A 39 15.91 10.30 0.89
N LEU A 40 16.73 11.20 0.35
CA LEU A 40 18.17 11.05 0.29
C LEU A 40 18.72 10.69 1.69
N SER A 41 19.46 9.58 1.77
CA SER A 41 20.24 9.24 2.95
C SER A 41 21.22 10.39 3.25
N VAL A 42 21.64 10.55 4.51
CA VAL A 42 22.67 11.54 4.89
C VAL A 42 23.94 11.37 4.02
N ALA A 43 24.24 10.13 3.63
CA ALA A 43 25.33 9.79 2.72
C ALA A 43 25.10 10.33 1.29
N ASP A 44 23.89 10.20 0.76
CA ASP A 44 23.54 10.69 -0.57
C ASP A 44 23.53 12.22 -0.60
N ARG A 45 23.00 12.87 0.45
CA ARG A 45 23.09 14.33 0.62
C ARG A 45 24.54 14.83 0.68
N ALA A 46 25.43 14.08 1.35
CA ALA A 46 26.85 14.40 1.43
C ALA A 46 27.56 14.19 0.07
N ALA A 47 27.20 13.15 -0.68
CA ALA A 47 27.70 12.92 -2.04
C ALA A 47 27.25 14.02 -3.01
N GLU A 48 25.97 14.40 -2.98
CA GLU A 48 25.45 15.53 -3.76
C GLU A 48 26.16 16.85 -3.43
N LYS A 49 26.42 17.12 -2.14
CA LYS A 49 27.13 18.33 -1.71
C LYS A 49 28.57 18.33 -2.21
N ARG A 50 29.24 17.18 -2.24
CA ARG A 50 30.60 17.03 -2.82
C ARG A 50 30.58 17.27 -4.33
N GLU A 51 29.61 16.71 -5.05
CA GLU A 51 29.48 16.92 -6.49
C GLU A 51 29.17 18.38 -6.84
N MET A 52 28.30 19.05 -6.08
CA MET A 52 28.03 20.48 -6.25
C MET A 52 29.30 21.32 -6.07
N LEU A 53 30.14 21.01 -5.08
CA LEU A 53 31.42 21.69 -4.87
C LEU A 53 32.46 21.39 -5.98
N THR A 54 32.26 20.32 -6.74
CA THR A 54 33.16 19.90 -7.83
C THR A 54 32.82 20.60 -9.15
N MET A 55 31.61 21.16 -9.28
CA MET A 55 31.14 21.84 -10.50
C MET A 55 31.78 23.23 -10.61
N LYS A 56 32.59 23.45 -11.66
CA LYS A 56 33.29 24.73 -11.92
C LYS A 56 32.54 25.67 -12.87
N ASN A 57 31.56 25.15 -13.62
CA ASN A 57 30.86 25.89 -14.67
C ASN A 57 29.40 26.16 -14.31
N HIS A 58 28.96 27.40 -14.49
CA HIS A 58 27.57 27.82 -14.23
C HIS A 58 26.54 27.17 -15.17
N ILE A 59 26.96 26.79 -16.39
CA ILE A 59 26.10 26.14 -17.40
C ILE A 59 25.81 24.69 -16.98
N ASP A 60 26.82 23.97 -16.49
CA ASP A 60 26.69 22.58 -16.03
C ASP A 60 25.87 22.49 -14.73
N ALA A 61 26.00 23.49 -13.85
CA ALA A 61 25.16 23.62 -12.67
C ALA A 61 23.67 23.86 -13.05
N ALA A 62 23.40 24.79 -13.98
CA ALA A 62 22.04 25.07 -14.42
C ALA A 62 21.37 23.88 -15.13
N ALA A 63 22.10 23.14 -15.97
CA ALA A 63 21.59 21.95 -16.66
C ALA A 63 21.22 20.83 -15.67
N LYS A 64 21.98 20.68 -14.58
CA LYS A 64 21.71 19.67 -13.54
C LYS A 64 20.52 20.04 -12.66
N GLU A 65 20.29 21.33 -12.37
CA GLU A 65 19.09 21.79 -11.65
C GLU A 65 17.81 21.53 -12.46
N ILE A 66 17.84 21.76 -13.78
CA ILE A 66 16.70 21.47 -14.66
C ILE A 66 16.43 19.96 -14.71
N SER A 67 17.48 19.13 -14.76
CA SER A 67 17.38 17.67 -14.69
C SER A 67 16.86 17.17 -13.34
N LYS A 68 17.31 17.75 -12.22
CA LYS A 68 16.86 17.41 -10.86
C LYS A 68 15.41 17.81 -10.58
N THR A 69 14.95 18.91 -11.15
CA THR A 69 13.57 19.40 -10.99
C THR A 69 12.54 18.42 -11.56
N GLY A 70 12.90 17.66 -12.60
CA GLY A 70 12.02 16.66 -13.21
C GLY A 70 11.71 15.44 -12.33
N THR A 71 12.61 15.09 -11.41
CA THR A 71 12.54 13.81 -10.66
C THR A 71 12.30 13.99 -9.17
N ARG A 72 12.53 15.19 -8.63
CA ARG A 72 12.44 15.47 -7.19
C ARG A 72 11.16 16.20 -6.86
N ILE A 73 10.17 15.45 -6.39
CA ILE A 73 8.94 16.01 -5.83
C ILE A 73 9.16 16.17 -4.34
N GLU A 74 9.37 17.40 -3.88
CA GLU A 74 9.35 17.72 -2.46
C GLU A 74 7.89 17.74 -1.98
N LEU A 75 7.54 16.79 -1.12
CA LEU A 75 6.24 16.76 -0.46
C LEU A 75 6.17 17.93 0.52
N SER A 76 5.65 19.08 0.06
CA SER A 76 5.42 20.24 0.91
C SER A 76 4.53 19.84 2.09
N GLY A 77 5.08 19.85 3.31
CA GLY A 77 4.34 19.53 4.54
C GLY A 77 3.84 18.09 4.68
N GLY A 78 4.30 17.15 3.84
CA GLY A 78 3.87 15.74 3.90
C GLY A 78 2.43 15.46 3.46
N GLN A 79 1.76 16.44 2.84
CA GLN A 79 0.44 16.25 2.25
C GLN A 79 0.57 15.56 0.89
N ASP A 80 -0.34 14.60 0.64
CA ASP A 80 -0.37 13.85 -0.60
C ASP A 80 -0.99 14.70 -1.74
N PRO A 81 -0.30 14.92 -2.90
CA PRO A 81 -0.81 15.74 -3.98
C PRO A 81 -1.97 15.14 -4.80
N PHE A 82 -2.36 13.89 -4.53
CA PHE A 82 -3.40 13.21 -5.30
C PHE A 82 -4.80 13.75 -5.00
N ASP A 83 -5.50 14.14 -6.06
CA ASP A 83 -6.90 14.55 -6.02
C ASP A 83 -7.81 13.42 -6.53
N ASN A 84 -8.78 13.03 -5.70
CA ASN A 84 -9.70 11.93 -5.99
C ASN A 84 -10.98 12.38 -6.70
N ASP A 85 -11.34 13.66 -6.61
CA ASP A 85 -12.62 14.16 -7.12
C ASP A 85 -12.53 14.54 -8.61
N THR A 86 -11.32 14.77 -9.10
CA THR A 86 -11.04 15.04 -10.51
C THR A 86 -11.28 13.80 -11.38
N ASN A 87 -12.12 13.94 -12.41
CA ASN A 87 -12.42 12.86 -13.38
C ASN A 87 -11.27 12.61 -14.39
N ASP A 88 -10.46 13.63 -14.69
CA ASP A 88 -9.37 13.52 -15.66
C ASP A 88 -8.10 12.88 -15.04
N PRO A 89 -7.66 11.71 -15.54
CA PRO A 89 -6.54 10.97 -14.93
C PRO A 89 -5.17 11.65 -15.14
N LEU A 90 -5.06 12.59 -16.08
CA LEU A 90 -3.82 13.34 -16.31
C LEU A 90 -3.63 14.47 -15.27
N VAL A 91 -4.73 14.97 -14.70
CA VAL A 91 -4.74 16.15 -13.83
C VAL A 91 -4.68 15.75 -12.34
N CYS A 92 -5.13 14.55 -11.97
CA CYS A 92 -5.18 14.08 -10.58
C CYS A 92 -3.82 13.91 -9.87
N HIS A 93 -2.70 14.20 -10.56
CA HIS A 93 -1.34 14.20 -10.02
C HIS A 93 -0.91 12.90 -9.29
N ALA A 94 -1.51 11.76 -9.64
CA ALA A 94 -1.24 10.46 -9.01
C ALA A 94 0.23 10.05 -9.07
N LEU A 95 0.97 10.37 -10.14
CA LEU A 95 2.40 10.02 -10.21
C LEU A 95 3.22 10.71 -9.10
N LYS A 96 2.72 11.85 -8.60
CA LYS A 96 3.35 12.61 -7.54
C LYS A 96 2.99 12.13 -6.13
N SER A 97 2.03 11.20 -6.00
CA SER A 97 1.59 10.58 -4.74
C SER A 97 2.23 9.22 -4.44
N SER A 98 1.97 8.68 -3.26
CA SER A 98 2.43 7.33 -2.87
C SER A 98 1.25 6.40 -2.59
N LEU A 99 1.43 5.09 -2.81
CA LEU A 99 0.40 4.07 -2.61
C LEU A 99 0.37 3.54 -1.16
N TRP A 100 0.05 4.43 -0.21
CA TRP A 100 -0.08 4.05 1.21
C TRP A 100 -1.24 3.08 1.46
N GLU A 101 -2.25 3.12 0.61
CA GLU A 101 -3.45 2.31 0.77
C GLU A 101 -3.15 0.80 0.66
N LEU A 102 -2.28 0.44 -0.29
CA LEU A 102 -1.81 -0.95 -0.44
C LEU A 102 -0.95 -1.39 0.74
N PHE A 103 -0.16 -0.47 1.29
CA PHE A 103 0.65 -0.75 2.48
C PHE A 103 -0.23 -1.03 3.69
N SER A 104 -1.30 -0.26 3.89
CA SER A 104 -2.27 -0.50 4.98
C SER A 104 -2.96 -1.86 4.86
N LEU A 105 -3.24 -2.35 3.64
CA LEU A 105 -3.85 -3.67 3.40
C LEU A 105 -2.96 -4.85 3.84
N LYS A 106 -1.68 -4.63 4.16
CA LYS A 106 -0.83 -5.64 4.80
C LYS A 106 -1.38 -6.09 6.16
N GLN A 107 -2.06 -5.21 6.88
CA GLN A 107 -2.67 -5.49 8.18
C GLN A 107 -4.18 -5.75 8.05
N HIS A 108 -4.60 -6.36 6.94
CA HIS A 108 -5.99 -6.74 6.74
C HIS A 108 -6.35 -8.00 7.55
N TYR A 109 -7.60 -8.08 8.02
CA TYR A 109 -8.07 -9.19 8.84
C TYR A 109 -8.02 -10.54 8.12
N HIS A 110 -8.29 -10.55 6.81
CA HIS A 110 -8.19 -11.76 5.99
C HIS A 110 -6.72 -12.05 5.63
N ALA A 111 -6.21 -13.19 6.08
CA ALA A 111 -4.82 -13.60 5.89
C ALA A 111 -4.39 -13.68 4.41
N GLY A 112 -5.30 -14.10 3.51
CA GLY A 112 -5.00 -14.17 2.08
C GLY A 112 -4.72 -12.79 1.46
N VAL A 113 -5.51 -11.77 1.84
CA VAL A 113 -5.32 -10.38 1.40
C VAL A 113 -3.98 -9.85 1.94
N ALA A 114 -3.74 -10.03 3.23
CA ALA A 114 -2.49 -9.60 3.86
C ALA A 114 -1.25 -10.23 3.21
N THR A 115 -1.34 -11.51 2.84
CA THR A 115 -0.23 -12.23 2.17
C THR A 115 -0.01 -11.72 0.75
N LYS A 116 -1.08 -11.47 -0.03
CA LYS A 116 -0.94 -10.87 -1.36
C LYS A 116 -0.40 -9.43 -1.29
N ALA A 117 -0.82 -8.64 -0.31
CA ALA A 117 -0.33 -7.28 -0.11
C ALA A 117 1.19 -7.23 0.20
N LYS A 118 1.72 -8.24 0.91
CA LYS A 118 3.17 -8.36 1.20
C LYS A 118 4.04 -8.51 -0.04
N ILE A 119 3.48 -8.92 -1.19
CA ILE A 119 4.22 -9.06 -2.45
C ILE A 119 4.89 -7.73 -2.86
N PHE A 120 4.33 -6.59 -2.46
CA PHE A 120 4.91 -5.28 -2.76
C PHE A 120 6.14 -4.91 -1.91
N GLU A 121 6.36 -5.55 -0.76
CA GLU A 121 7.57 -5.37 0.06
C GLU A 121 8.74 -6.23 -0.44
N GLU A 122 8.41 -7.39 -1.00
CA GLU A 122 9.38 -8.28 -1.61
C GLU A 122 9.88 -7.70 -2.95
N LYS A 123 11.02 -8.20 -3.43
CA LYS A 123 11.53 -7.81 -4.74
C LYS A 123 10.53 -8.23 -5.82
N LEU A 124 9.99 -7.25 -6.55
CA LEU A 124 9.04 -7.49 -7.64
C LEU A 124 9.62 -8.48 -8.66
N ARG A 125 8.86 -9.53 -8.96
CA ARG A 125 9.21 -10.54 -9.98
C ARG A 125 8.94 -9.95 -11.37
N SER A 126 9.64 -10.45 -12.40
CA SER A 126 9.40 -9.97 -13.77
C SER A 126 8.13 -10.52 -14.43
N GLN A 127 7.55 -11.59 -13.88
CA GLN A 127 6.36 -12.26 -14.46
C GLN A 127 5.07 -11.63 -13.92
N MET A 128 4.11 -11.45 -14.82
CA MET A 128 2.75 -10.98 -14.50
C MET A 128 1.96 -12.11 -13.81
N ILE A 129 1.09 -11.73 -12.90
CA ILE A 129 0.20 -12.65 -12.17
C ILE A 129 -1.07 -12.85 -13.00
N ASP A 130 -1.52 -14.10 -13.13
CA ASP A 130 -2.83 -14.36 -13.74
C ASP A 130 -3.95 -13.91 -12.80
N LEU A 131 -4.94 -13.24 -13.37
CA LEU A 131 -6.06 -12.65 -12.64
C LEU A 131 -7.28 -13.57 -12.61
N ALA A 132 -7.36 -14.57 -13.50
CA ALA A 132 -8.56 -15.39 -13.68
C ALA A 132 -9.02 -16.07 -12.38
N ASP A 133 -8.07 -16.51 -11.56
CA ASP A 133 -8.34 -17.18 -10.28
C ASP A 133 -8.96 -16.23 -9.22
N ASP A 134 -8.79 -14.92 -9.36
CA ASP A 134 -9.16 -13.92 -8.35
C ASP A 134 -10.46 -13.16 -8.67
N VAL A 135 -11.04 -13.31 -9.87
CA VAL A 135 -12.22 -12.53 -10.31
C VAL A 135 -13.51 -12.93 -9.59
N ASP A 136 -13.74 -14.23 -9.43
CA ASP A 136 -15.03 -14.78 -8.98
C ASP A 136 -15.10 -15.06 -7.47
N ILE A 137 -14.20 -14.45 -6.69
CA ILE A 137 -14.13 -14.66 -5.25
C ILE A 137 -15.22 -13.85 -4.54
N SER A 138 -16.29 -14.51 -4.15
CA SER A 138 -17.34 -13.96 -3.29
C SER A 138 -17.11 -14.26 -1.80
N TYR A 139 -17.78 -13.53 -0.92
CA TYR A 139 -17.79 -13.83 0.52
C TYR A 139 -18.24 -15.26 0.83
N ALA A 140 -19.23 -15.79 0.10
CA ALA A 140 -19.70 -17.15 0.29
C ALA A 140 -18.58 -18.16 0.05
N SER A 141 -17.82 -18.00 -1.05
CA SER A 141 -16.64 -18.84 -1.33
C SER A 141 -15.58 -18.73 -0.24
N LEU A 142 -15.28 -17.50 0.22
CA LEU A 142 -14.27 -17.28 1.27
C LEU A 142 -14.65 -17.96 2.60
N VAL A 143 -15.93 -17.95 2.96
CA VAL A 143 -16.44 -18.62 4.15
C VAL A 143 -16.40 -20.13 3.97
N ASP A 144 -16.83 -20.65 2.82
CA ASP A 144 -16.76 -22.08 2.54
C ASP A 144 -15.32 -22.59 2.57
N ASP A 145 -14.36 -21.82 2.07
CA ASP A 145 -12.94 -22.15 2.11
C ASP A 145 -12.37 -22.06 3.53
N ALA A 146 -12.86 -21.14 4.36
CA ALA A 146 -12.52 -21.09 5.77
C ALA A 146 -13.07 -22.29 6.55
N LEU A 147 -14.28 -22.76 6.23
CA LEU A 147 -14.89 -23.93 6.86
C LEU A 147 -14.24 -25.25 6.38
N LYS A 148 -13.81 -25.32 5.13
CA LYS A 148 -13.10 -26.49 4.56
C LYS A 148 -11.66 -26.59 5.06
N ARG A 149 -11.05 -25.49 5.53
CA ARG A 149 -9.68 -25.49 6.04
C ARG A 149 -9.56 -26.42 7.25
N ARG A 150 -8.88 -27.54 7.05
CA ARG A 150 -8.52 -28.47 8.14
C ARG A 150 -7.25 -27.99 8.81
N GLU A 151 -7.37 -27.53 10.04
CA GLU A 151 -6.20 -27.19 10.85
C GLU A 151 -5.48 -28.48 11.26
N LYS A 152 -4.19 -28.57 10.92
CA LYS A 152 -3.34 -29.71 11.29
C LYS A 152 -2.83 -29.62 12.72
N GLN A 153 -2.97 -28.44 13.35
CA GLN A 153 -2.44 -28.12 14.67
C GLN A 153 -3.57 -27.72 15.60
N HIS A 154 -3.39 -27.92 16.90
CA HIS A 154 -4.35 -27.47 17.90
C HIS A 154 -4.49 -25.95 17.88
N VAL A 155 -5.73 -25.46 17.87
CA VAL A 155 -6.06 -24.03 17.98
C VAL A 155 -5.53 -23.50 19.31
N ALA A 156 -4.74 -22.44 19.26
CA ALA A 156 -4.27 -21.76 20.46
C ALA A 156 -5.45 -21.05 21.14
N LEU A 157 -5.63 -21.31 22.44
CA LEU A 157 -6.60 -20.61 23.27
C LEU A 157 -5.96 -19.37 23.91
N ALA A 158 -6.76 -18.35 24.18
CA ALA A 158 -6.32 -17.21 24.96
C ALA A 158 -5.93 -17.67 26.38
N PHE A 159 -4.71 -17.38 26.80
CA PHE A 159 -4.23 -17.71 28.14
C PHE A 159 -4.87 -16.83 29.21
N GLU A 160 -5.11 -15.55 28.88
CA GLU A 160 -5.72 -14.60 29.79
C GLU A 160 -7.24 -14.86 29.89
N PRO A 161 -7.77 -15.18 31.08
CA PRO A 161 -9.19 -15.42 31.24
C PRO A 161 -9.96 -14.10 31.13
N CYS A 162 -11.02 -14.09 30.33
CA CYS A 162 -11.93 -12.94 30.28
C CYS A 162 -12.73 -12.89 31.59
N VAL A 163 -12.39 -11.97 32.50
CA VAL A 163 -13.02 -11.83 33.83
C VAL A 163 -14.45 -11.32 33.72
N SER A 164 -14.72 -10.42 32.78
CA SER A 164 -16.07 -9.93 32.48
C SER A 164 -16.17 -9.55 31.01
N VAL A 165 -17.12 -10.15 30.29
CA VAL A 165 -17.41 -9.80 28.90
C VAL A 165 -18.15 -8.47 28.80
N LEU A 166 -18.99 -8.17 29.79
CA LEU A 166 -19.74 -6.92 29.91
C LEU A 166 -19.45 -6.34 31.29
N THR A 167 -18.83 -5.16 31.34
CA THR A 167 -18.65 -4.45 32.60
C THR A 167 -19.94 -3.71 32.96
N PRO A 168 -20.28 -3.51 34.24
CA PRO A 168 -21.49 -2.76 34.64
C PRO A 168 -21.49 -1.30 34.16
N THR A 169 -20.31 -0.79 33.80
CA THR A 169 -20.12 0.54 33.20
C THR A 169 -20.43 0.58 31.71
N ASP A 170 -20.53 -0.58 31.04
CA ASP A 170 -20.82 -0.62 29.61
C ASP A 170 -22.30 -0.34 29.34
N PRO A 171 -22.62 0.58 28.42
CA PRO A 171 -24.01 0.88 28.07
C PRO A 171 -24.75 -0.33 27.49
N ILE A 172 -24.03 -1.30 26.91
CA ILE A 172 -24.60 -2.56 26.39
C ILE A 172 -25.12 -3.45 27.53
N ALA A 173 -24.46 -3.46 28.70
CA ALA A 173 -24.89 -4.24 29.85
C ALA A 173 -26.25 -3.76 30.40
N GLN A 174 -26.54 -2.46 30.27
CA GLN A 174 -27.79 -1.85 30.72
C GLN A 174 -28.99 -2.21 29.83
N ILE A 175 -28.76 -2.52 28.55
CA ILE A 175 -29.82 -2.89 27.60
C ILE A 175 -30.42 -4.27 27.93
N PHE A 176 -29.61 -5.20 28.45
CA PHE A 176 -30.03 -6.56 28.78
C PHE A 176 -30.46 -6.75 30.25
N ALA A 177 -30.54 -5.68 31.05
CA ALA A 177 -30.87 -5.71 32.47
C ALA A 177 -32.37 -5.47 32.79
N LEU A 178 -33.24 -5.52 31.78
CA LEU A 178 -34.71 -5.47 31.87
C LEU A 178 -35.31 -6.87 32.03
#